data_AF-A0A1C1CHK5-F1
#
_entry.id   AF-A0A1C1CHK5-F1
#
_cell.length_a   1.000
_cell.length_b   1.000
_cell.length_c   1.000
_cell.angle_alpha   90.00
_cell.angle_beta   90.00
_cell.angle_gamma   90.00
#
_symmetry.space_group_name_H-M   'P 1'
#
loop_
_entity.id
_entity.type
_entity.pdbx_description
1 polymer ?
#
loop_
_entity_poly.entity_id
_entity_poly.type
_entity_poly.pdbx_seq_one_letter_code
_entity_poly.pdbx_strand_id
1 'polypeptide(L)'
;MASSGMPRIHPAEMTLAEKFPDIPETHDDDNISQGVSEPPLPPYSSTTSDPKSQIDTETHDDNLHLQAITMTRTPVVQRPVDAAAKRDDDLRRARNPQQPPMLTQVAWAAVEAWNNHIRNLNFPKFMYHLVSSMWLCFILYLTWCLLPIHGHWSLTGQSDKVPHQASDLNNYFNDFQGYSECNIRMADLYAPLGHDASQVSHDGYCARRKDLLEAMSSGGRVGFDAPYFPRGSQSQPTNLLSLNHLTCYPLGCHYRWYSVEEICMILERFSAVIFVGDDSLQAIYTGLNILLRRDLSHGAVKTWEMDQHTRRQCSCDNQFMSTSCATHLVKSSDDLGRTTTTAARKGKIETPYLCGARTPHAFLRVTSSPAPQSAIDKFKALAPREKRSNYHPVPVILALSPATVNAEAAVSSLQEFLALADQSHRKTPMLWIGPPASGHTEIRGRKGNQEIWDFDRQLRQVAEDHDVEVLGMWNATVQANSWDGVRFGEKVALTQAMMVVNWLARLESS
;
A
#
# COMPACT_ATOMS: atom_id res chain seq x y z
N MET A 1 -7.13 10.40 38.48
CA MET A 1 -6.76 9.00 38.81
C MET A 1 -7.12 8.12 37.62
N ALA A 2 -6.22 7.99 36.65
CA ALA A 2 -6.32 7.03 35.56
C ALA A 2 -4.87 6.65 35.20
N SER A 3 -4.55 5.39 35.46
CA SER A 3 -3.22 4.80 35.26
C SER A 3 -2.96 4.64 33.76
N SER A 4 -1.89 5.24 33.24
CA SER A 4 -1.43 4.94 31.88
C SER A 4 -0.80 3.55 31.86
N GLY A 5 -1.44 2.62 31.15
CA GLY A 5 -0.81 1.37 30.75
C GLY A 5 0.05 1.63 29.51
N MET A 6 1.36 1.42 29.61
CA MET A 6 2.23 1.38 28.43
C MET A 6 1.81 0.20 27.53
N PRO A 7 1.67 0.41 26.21
CA PRO A 7 1.53 -0.69 25.26
C PRO A 7 2.83 -1.49 25.19
N ARG A 8 2.75 -2.83 25.26
CA ARG A 8 3.87 -3.74 24.95
C ARG A 8 4.15 -3.69 23.45
N ILE A 9 5.38 -3.36 23.08
CA ILE A 9 5.88 -3.33 21.70
C ILE A 9 6.14 -4.78 21.23
N HIS A 10 5.59 -5.17 20.08
CA HIS A 10 5.91 -6.44 19.40
C HIS A 10 7.17 -6.28 18.52
N PRO A 11 8.19 -7.15 18.65
CA PRO A 11 9.48 -7.03 17.94
C PRO A 11 9.49 -7.45 16.45
N ALA A 12 8.33 -7.64 15.82
CA ALA A 12 8.25 -8.22 14.46
C ALA A 12 8.38 -7.19 13.32
N GLU A 13 8.60 -5.90 13.63
CA GLU A 13 8.62 -4.81 12.64
C GLU A 13 10.01 -4.16 12.45
N MET A 14 11.07 -4.75 13.03
CA MET A 14 12.45 -4.35 12.74
C MET A 14 12.83 -4.76 11.32
N THR A 15 12.70 -3.82 10.39
CA THR A 15 13.13 -3.92 8.99
C THR A 15 14.66 -3.94 8.88
N LEU A 16 15.15 -4.38 7.71
CA LEU A 16 16.54 -4.66 7.32
C LEU A 16 17.61 -3.60 7.70
N ALA A 17 17.22 -2.41 8.16
CA ALA A 17 18.13 -1.30 8.44
C ALA A 17 19.00 -1.51 9.69
N GLU A 18 18.56 -2.31 10.67
CA GLU A 18 19.25 -2.44 11.97
C GLU A 18 20.38 -3.49 11.99
N LYS A 19 20.72 -4.08 10.84
CA LYS A 19 21.73 -5.15 10.75
C LYS A 19 23.12 -4.69 10.28
N PHE A 20 23.38 -3.39 10.26
CA PHE A 20 24.70 -2.86 9.93
C PHE A 20 25.47 -2.47 11.20
N PRO A 21 26.67 -3.01 11.42
CA PRO A 21 27.54 -2.57 12.51
C PRO A 21 27.99 -1.12 12.26
N ASP A 22 28.07 -0.33 13.33
CA ASP A 22 28.58 1.04 13.32
C ASP A 22 29.92 1.12 12.57
N ILE A 23 29.99 1.98 11.56
CA ILE A 23 31.26 2.33 10.89
C ILE A 23 32.02 3.25 11.86
N PRO A 24 33.26 2.93 12.26
CA PRO A 24 34.02 3.77 13.17
C PRO A 24 34.30 5.14 12.53
N GLU A 25 33.90 6.21 13.20
CA GLU A 25 34.27 7.58 12.89
C GLU A 25 35.79 7.75 12.95
N THR A 26 36.43 7.96 11.79
CA THR A 26 37.80 8.49 11.75
C THR A 26 37.73 10.01 11.76
N HIS A 27 37.92 10.59 12.95
CA HIS A 27 38.27 12.00 13.13
C HIS A 27 39.72 12.21 12.69
N ASP A 28 39.93 12.91 11.58
CA ASP A 28 41.19 13.59 11.29
C ASP A 28 40.86 15.05 10.93
N ASP A 29 40.98 15.92 11.94
CA ASP A 29 41.14 17.35 11.77
C ASP A 29 42.62 17.62 11.47
N ASP A 30 42.96 18.11 10.28
CA ASP A 30 43.99 19.14 10.17
C ASP A 30 44.03 19.87 8.82
N ASN A 31 44.35 21.15 8.92
CA ASN A 31 44.49 22.15 7.88
C ASN A 31 45.37 21.71 6.69
N ILE A 32 45.08 22.22 5.48
CA ILE A 32 45.98 23.08 4.68
C ILE A 32 45.40 23.37 3.29
N SER A 33 45.62 24.62 2.87
CA SER A 33 45.21 25.34 1.68
C SER A 33 45.59 24.76 0.30
N GLN A 34 44.74 25.10 -0.69
CA GLN A 34 45.01 25.40 -2.11
C GLN A 34 45.84 24.42 -2.96
N GLY A 35 45.22 23.86 -4.00
CA GLY A 35 45.96 23.29 -5.13
C GLY A 35 45.08 22.52 -6.12
N VAL A 36 44.83 23.14 -7.28
CA VAL A 36 44.20 22.59 -8.48
C VAL A 36 44.89 21.31 -8.96
N SER A 37 44.13 20.27 -9.32
CA SER A 37 44.26 19.44 -10.55
C SER A 37 43.52 18.09 -10.39
N GLU A 38 42.54 17.86 -11.27
CA GLU A 38 41.75 16.64 -11.42
C GLU A 38 42.55 15.55 -12.17
N PRO A 39 42.63 14.29 -11.71
CA PRO A 39 43.20 13.19 -12.49
C PRO A 39 42.11 12.31 -13.13
N PRO A 40 42.39 11.65 -14.27
CA PRO A 40 41.41 10.86 -15.00
C PRO A 40 41.24 9.45 -14.41
N LEU A 41 40.00 8.94 -14.42
CA LEU A 41 39.63 7.58 -14.03
C LEU A 41 40.07 6.53 -15.07
N PRO A 42 40.55 5.34 -14.67
CA PRO A 42 40.81 4.22 -15.58
C PRO A 42 39.56 3.34 -15.81
N PRO A 43 39.51 2.55 -16.90
CA PRO A 43 38.36 1.73 -17.25
C PRO A 43 38.37 0.38 -16.50
N TYR A 44 37.22 0.01 -15.93
CA TYR A 44 36.98 -1.32 -15.35
C TYR A 44 36.60 -2.32 -16.45
N SER A 45 37.39 -3.38 -16.61
CA SER A 45 37.05 -4.58 -17.37
C SER A 45 36.59 -5.68 -16.40
N SER A 46 35.43 -6.26 -16.70
CA SER A 46 34.84 -7.40 -16.00
C SER A 46 35.46 -8.72 -16.44
N THR A 47 35.79 -9.60 -15.50
CA THR A 47 35.94 -11.04 -15.77
C THR A 47 35.35 -11.86 -14.63
N THR A 48 34.43 -12.73 -15.04
CA THR A 48 33.65 -13.70 -14.28
C THR A 48 34.52 -14.90 -13.90
N SER A 49 34.44 -15.37 -12.65
CA SER A 49 34.82 -16.76 -12.32
C SER A 49 34.10 -17.21 -11.04
N ASP A 50 33.09 -18.06 -11.21
CA ASP A 50 32.59 -18.97 -10.16
C ASP A 50 33.62 -20.06 -9.86
N PRO A 51 33.64 -20.57 -8.61
CA PRO A 51 33.76 -22.02 -8.46
C PRO A 51 32.80 -22.62 -7.41
N LYS A 52 32.22 -23.71 -7.87
CA LYS A 52 31.48 -24.81 -7.25
C LYS A 52 32.18 -25.42 -6.00
N SER A 53 31.45 -25.61 -4.89
CA SER A 53 31.65 -26.68 -3.88
C SER A 53 30.35 -26.79 -3.06
N GLN A 54 29.50 -27.83 -3.13
CA GLN A 54 29.66 -29.24 -2.74
C GLN A 54 29.97 -29.44 -1.24
N ILE A 55 28.95 -29.42 -0.37
CA ILE A 55 28.94 -30.13 0.92
C ILE A 55 27.52 -30.65 1.23
N ASP A 56 27.42 -31.97 1.16
CA ASP A 56 26.66 -32.98 1.91
C ASP A 56 25.39 -32.63 2.69
N THR A 57 24.36 -33.44 2.39
CA THR A 57 23.07 -33.55 3.08
C THR A 57 23.18 -34.65 4.13
N GLU A 58 23.00 -34.32 5.40
CA GLU A 58 22.85 -35.30 6.48
C GLU A 58 21.36 -35.45 6.82
N THR A 59 20.89 -36.69 6.75
CA THR A 59 19.49 -37.12 6.96
C THR A 59 19.33 -37.49 8.43
N HIS A 60 18.37 -36.88 9.13
CA HIS A 60 18.00 -37.29 10.49
C HIS A 60 16.56 -37.83 10.48
N ASP A 61 16.45 -39.15 10.55
CA ASP A 61 15.23 -39.88 10.90
C ASP A 61 15.04 -39.82 12.41
N ASP A 62 13.85 -39.42 12.88
CA ASP A 62 13.38 -39.71 14.24
C ASP A 62 11.91 -40.15 14.21
N ASN A 63 11.72 -41.43 14.52
CA ASN A 63 10.45 -42.08 14.78
C ASN A 63 9.86 -41.61 16.11
N LEU A 64 8.58 -41.21 16.14
CA LEU A 64 7.80 -41.19 17.38
C LEU A 64 6.48 -41.96 17.22
N HIS A 65 6.35 -42.97 18.08
CA HIS A 65 5.27 -43.95 18.17
C HIS A 65 4.40 -43.63 19.41
N LEU A 66 3.18 -44.19 19.46
CA LEU A 66 2.22 -44.23 20.58
C LEU A 66 1.43 -42.91 20.81
N GLN A 67 0.11 -42.89 21.06
CA GLN A 67 -0.70 -43.81 21.87
C GLN A 67 -2.21 -43.59 21.55
N ALA A 68 -2.98 -44.67 21.46
CA ALA A 68 -4.44 -44.65 21.38
C ALA A 68 -5.06 -44.63 22.79
N ILE A 69 -6.06 -43.77 23.01
CA ILE A 69 -6.83 -43.68 24.27
C ILE A 69 -8.18 -44.37 24.06
N THR A 70 -8.42 -45.45 24.79
CA THR A 70 -9.71 -46.14 24.91
C THR A 70 -10.21 -45.93 26.35
N MET A 71 -11.36 -45.28 26.55
CA MET A 71 -11.99 -45.14 27.87
C MET A 71 -13.13 -46.13 28.07
N THR A 72 -13.19 -46.64 29.31
CA THR A 72 -13.86 -47.86 29.75
C THR A 72 -15.16 -47.56 30.51
N ARG A 73 -16.17 -48.42 30.28
CA ARG A 73 -17.32 -48.85 31.10
C ARG A 73 -17.77 -48.06 32.35
N THR A 74 -19.10 -47.94 32.44
CA THR A 74 -19.88 -48.08 33.69
C THR A 74 -21.08 -49.02 33.45
N PRO A 75 -21.33 -50.03 34.31
CA PRO A 75 -22.59 -50.78 34.33
C PRO A 75 -23.34 -50.56 35.65
N VAL A 76 -24.68 -50.44 35.61
CA VAL A 76 -25.52 -50.36 36.82
C VAL A 76 -26.84 -51.13 36.60
N VAL A 77 -26.98 -52.21 37.39
CA VAL A 77 -28.17 -52.74 38.07
C VAL A 77 -29.24 -53.52 37.28
N GLN A 78 -29.26 -54.83 37.56
CA GLN A 78 -30.38 -55.78 37.40
C GLN A 78 -31.37 -55.69 38.58
N ARG A 79 -32.66 -55.92 38.31
CA ARG A 79 -33.61 -56.55 39.25
C ARG A 79 -34.58 -57.48 38.47
N PRO A 80 -34.84 -58.71 38.96
CA PRO A 80 -35.80 -59.66 38.39
C PRO A 80 -37.10 -59.69 39.20
N VAL A 81 -38.25 -60.03 38.59
CA VAL A 81 -39.38 -60.70 39.26
C VAL A 81 -40.15 -61.53 38.24
N ASP A 82 -40.48 -62.74 38.69
CA ASP A 82 -41.00 -63.89 37.98
C ASP A 82 -42.48 -63.85 37.56
N ALA A 83 -42.74 -64.70 36.56
CA ALA A 83 -43.91 -65.54 36.29
C ALA A 83 -45.19 -65.40 37.13
N ALA A 84 -46.33 -65.23 36.42
CA ALA A 84 -47.60 -65.86 36.80
C ALA A 84 -48.58 -65.96 35.61
N ALA A 85 -49.07 -67.19 35.41
CA ALA A 85 -50.38 -67.59 34.87
C ALA A 85 -50.74 -67.21 33.41
N LYS A 86 -50.82 -68.13 32.44
CA LYS A 86 -51.68 -69.33 32.30
C LYS A 86 -53.19 -69.02 32.20
N ARG A 87 -53.68 -68.75 30.98
CA ARG A 87 -55.00 -69.15 30.42
C ARG A 87 -55.29 -68.35 29.16
N ASP A 88 -55.33 -69.01 28.01
CA ASP A 88 -56.34 -68.85 26.94
C ASP A 88 -55.87 -69.59 25.67
N ASP A 89 -55.63 -70.89 25.82
CA ASP A 89 -55.74 -71.87 24.74
C ASP A 89 -57.19 -72.38 24.80
N ASP A 90 -58.02 -72.12 23.78
CA ASP A 90 -59.06 -73.06 23.26
C ASP A 90 -60.12 -72.47 22.31
N LEU A 91 -60.07 -71.18 21.93
CA LEU A 91 -61.13 -70.60 21.07
C LEU A 91 -60.58 -69.96 19.79
N ARG A 92 -60.28 -70.78 18.77
CA ARG A 92 -60.65 -70.56 17.35
C ARG A 92 -59.96 -71.57 16.43
N ARG A 93 -60.41 -72.82 16.55
CA ARG A 93 -60.36 -73.80 15.48
C ARG A 93 -61.36 -73.35 14.38
N ALA A 94 -60.99 -73.54 13.12
CA ALA A 94 -61.81 -73.44 11.90
C ALA A 94 -62.01 -72.06 11.25
N ARG A 95 -61.08 -71.68 10.36
CA ARG A 95 -61.29 -71.72 8.89
C ARG A 95 -60.02 -71.22 8.22
N ASN A 96 -59.53 -72.00 7.27
CA ASN A 96 -58.32 -71.80 6.50
C ASN A 96 -58.69 -71.04 5.21
N PRO A 97 -58.33 -69.75 5.02
CA PRO A 97 -58.29 -69.12 3.71
C PRO A 97 -56.88 -69.29 3.14
N GLN A 98 -56.82 -69.71 1.87
CA GLN A 98 -55.63 -69.93 1.06
C GLN A 98 -54.42 -69.06 1.44
N GLN A 99 -53.30 -69.69 1.80
CA GLN A 99 -52.02 -69.00 1.97
C GLN A 99 -51.60 -68.35 0.64
N PRO A 100 -51.28 -67.04 0.63
CA PRO A 100 -50.73 -66.39 -0.55
C PRO A 100 -49.31 -66.92 -0.83
N PRO A 101 -48.87 -66.94 -2.10
CA PRO A 101 -47.54 -67.42 -2.50
C PRO A 101 -46.41 -66.73 -1.71
N MET A 102 -45.29 -67.42 -1.51
CA MET A 102 -44.17 -66.97 -0.65
C MET A 102 -43.64 -65.57 -1.03
N LEU A 103 -43.59 -65.23 -2.33
CA LEU A 103 -43.16 -63.92 -2.80
C LEU A 103 -44.09 -62.79 -2.31
N THR A 104 -45.40 -63.03 -2.29
CA THR A 104 -46.33 -62.06 -1.70
C THR A 104 -46.08 -61.91 -0.21
N GLN A 105 -45.84 -62.98 0.56
CA GLN A 105 -45.56 -62.86 1.99
C GLN A 105 -44.29 -62.05 2.29
N VAL A 106 -43.22 -62.24 1.50
CA VAL A 106 -41.98 -61.45 1.64
C VAL A 106 -42.21 -59.99 1.25
N ALA A 107 -42.93 -59.73 0.16
CA ALA A 107 -43.26 -58.37 -0.24
C ALA A 107 -44.12 -57.64 0.81
N TRP A 108 -45.11 -58.32 1.39
CA TRP A 108 -45.92 -57.78 2.49
C TRP A 108 -45.08 -57.50 3.73
N ALA A 109 -44.19 -58.42 4.13
CA ALA A 109 -43.30 -58.21 5.28
C ALA A 109 -42.31 -57.05 5.06
N ALA A 110 -41.76 -56.90 3.86
CA ALA A 110 -40.88 -55.77 3.52
C ALA A 110 -41.63 -54.43 3.51
N VAL A 111 -42.85 -54.40 2.93
CA VAL A 111 -43.71 -53.22 2.94
C VAL A 111 -44.13 -52.84 4.36
N GLU A 112 -44.39 -53.82 5.23
CA GLU A 112 -44.80 -53.60 6.62
C GLU A 112 -43.61 -53.16 7.50
N ALA A 113 -42.42 -53.72 7.28
CA ALA A 113 -41.18 -53.25 7.90
C ALA A 113 -40.84 -51.81 7.47
N TRP A 114 -41.01 -51.48 6.19
CA TRP A 114 -40.81 -50.12 5.67
C TRP A 114 -41.84 -49.14 6.21
N ASN A 115 -43.13 -49.51 6.24
CA ASN A 115 -44.18 -48.68 6.83
C ASN A 115 -43.97 -48.45 8.33
N ASN A 116 -43.50 -49.45 9.06
CA ASN A 116 -43.16 -49.30 10.48
C ASN A 116 -41.91 -48.43 10.69
N HIS A 117 -40.92 -48.50 9.81
CA HIS A 117 -39.74 -47.62 9.88
C HIS A 117 -40.11 -46.17 9.56
N ILE A 118 -40.93 -45.93 8.52
CA ILE A 118 -41.42 -44.59 8.17
C ILE A 118 -42.35 -44.02 9.24
N ARG A 119 -43.21 -44.85 9.86
CA ARG A 119 -44.08 -44.38 10.96
C ARG A 119 -43.30 -44.07 12.25
N ASN A 120 -42.20 -44.79 12.52
CA ASN A 120 -41.36 -44.53 13.69
C ASN A 120 -40.37 -43.38 13.50
N LEU A 121 -40.04 -43.02 12.25
CA LEU A 121 -39.51 -41.71 11.95
C LEU A 121 -40.62 -40.71 12.31
N ASN A 122 -40.45 -40.04 13.44
CA ASN A 122 -41.23 -38.85 13.78
C ASN A 122 -40.95 -37.81 12.68
N PHE A 123 -41.63 -37.95 11.54
CA PHE A 123 -41.47 -37.14 10.35
C PHE A 123 -41.54 -35.64 10.67
N PRO A 124 -42.43 -35.18 11.59
CA PRO A 124 -42.40 -33.79 12.05
C PRO A 124 -41.08 -33.39 12.73
N LYS A 125 -40.49 -34.27 13.55
CA LYS A 125 -39.21 -34.03 14.23
C LYS A 125 -38.03 -34.05 13.25
N PHE A 126 -38.01 -34.99 12.31
CA PHE A 126 -36.98 -35.04 11.27
C PHE A 126 -37.04 -33.80 10.38
N MET A 127 -38.23 -33.43 9.88
CA MET A 127 -38.41 -32.21 9.07
C MET A 127 -38.05 -30.94 9.85
N TYR A 128 -38.39 -30.87 11.14
CA TYR A 128 -37.97 -29.75 11.99
C TYR A 128 -36.44 -29.62 12.08
N HIS A 129 -35.71 -30.72 12.29
CA HIS A 129 -34.24 -30.69 12.32
C HIS A 129 -33.64 -30.33 10.95
N LEU A 130 -34.19 -30.85 9.86
CA LEU A 130 -33.74 -30.52 8.51
C LEU A 130 -33.93 -29.02 8.21
N VAL A 131 -35.14 -28.49 8.43
CA VAL A 131 -35.46 -27.07 8.20
C VAL A 131 -34.66 -26.16 9.14
N SER A 132 -34.52 -26.52 10.41
CA SER A 132 -33.70 -25.78 11.38
C SER A 132 -32.22 -25.76 11.00
N SER A 133 -31.67 -26.88 10.53
CA SER A 133 -30.28 -26.93 10.06
C SER A 133 -30.08 -26.13 8.78
N MET A 134 -31.01 -26.19 7.82
CA MET A 134 -30.94 -25.37 6.61
C MET A 134 -31.05 -23.87 6.92
N TRP A 135 -31.93 -23.50 7.85
CA TRP A 135 -32.05 -22.12 8.33
C TRP A 135 -30.77 -21.63 9.03
N LEU A 136 -30.16 -22.44 9.89
CA LEU A 136 -28.88 -22.11 10.52
C LEU A 136 -27.76 -21.92 9.47
N CYS A 137 -27.64 -22.82 8.50
CA CYS A 137 -26.68 -22.67 7.40
C CYS A 137 -26.95 -21.42 6.57
N PHE A 138 -28.21 -21.09 6.30
CA PHE A 138 -28.60 -19.87 5.58
C PHE A 138 -28.26 -18.61 6.38
N ILE A 139 -28.52 -18.58 7.69
CA ILE A 139 -28.12 -17.46 8.56
C ILE A 139 -26.59 -17.36 8.61
N LEU A 140 -25.85 -18.44 8.78
CA LEU A 140 -24.38 -18.42 8.74
C LEU A 140 -23.84 -17.95 7.39
N TYR A 141 -24.48 -18.34 6.29
CA TYR A 141 -24.15 -17.86 4.95
C TYR A 141 -24.44 -16.36 4.80
N LEU A 142 -25.61 -15.88 5.22
CA LEU A 142 -25.94 -14.46 5.23
C LEU A 142 -25.03 -13.66 6.17
N THR A 143 -24.65 -14.22 7.31
CA THR A 143 -23.71 -13.62 8.26
C THR A 143 -22.31 -13.57 7.67
N TRP A 144 -21.85 -14.62 6.99
CA TRP A 144 -20.61 -14.60 6.21
C TRP A 144 -20.67 -13.58 5.06
N CYS A 145 -21.84 -13.40 4.45
CA CYS A 145 -22.05 -12.39 3.43
C CYS A 145 -22.24 -10.95 3.96
N LEU A 146 -22.78 -10.75 5.15
CA LEU A 146 -23.08 -9.39 5.64
C LEU A 146 -22.03 -8.89 6.62
N LEU A 147 -21.36 -9.79 7.35
CA LEU A 147 -20.27 -9.38 8.23
C LEU A 147 -19.03 -9.05 7.38
N PRO A 148 -18.39 -7.91 7.66
CA PRO A 148 -17.07 -7.60 7.14
C PRO A 148 -16.03 -8.49 7.82
N ILE A 149 -16.04 -9.79 7.50
CA ILE A 149 -14.91 -10.67 7.82
C ILE A 149 -13.75 -10.16 6.99
N HIS A 150 -12.70 -9.72 7.67
CA HIS A 150 -11.51 -9.15 7.06
C HIS A 150 -10.99 -10.10 5.97
N GLY A 151 -11.11 -9.67 4.71
CA GLY A 151 -10.63 -10.41 3.54
C GLY A 151 -11.69 -10.82 2.51
N HIS A 152 -12.98 -10.89 2.85
CA HIS A 152 -13.99 -11.45 1.92
C HIS A 152 -14.78 -10.43 1.10
N TRP A 153 -14.78 -9.15 1.49
CA TRP A 153 -15.53 -8.05 0.85
C TRP A 153 -14.66 -7.06 0.08
N SER A 154 -13.36 -7.34 -0.11
CA SER A 154 -12.62 -6.57 -1.10
C SER A 154 -13.22 -6.92 -2.45
N LEU A 155 -14.05 -6.02 -3.00
CA LEU A 155 -14.60 -6.09 -4.35
C LEU A 155 -13.50 -6.64 -5.26
N THR A 156 -13.66 -7.90 -5.68
CA THR A 156 -12.68 -8.59 -6.51
C THR A 156 -12.55 -7.80 -7.80
N GLY A 157 -11.42 -7.10 -7.94
CA GLY A 157 -11.16 -6.23 -9.07
C GLY A 157 -11.62 -4.80 -8.85
N GLN A 158 -10.94 -4.05 -7.97
CA GLN A 158 -10.69 -2.64 -8.28
C GLN A 158 -9.71 -2.61 -9.46
N SER A 159 -10.20 -3.01 -10.64
CA SER A 159 -9.45 -3.00 -11.88
C SER A 159 -9.09 -1.56 -12.13
N ASP A 160 -7.79 -1.25 -12.15
CA ASP A 160 -7.29 -0.02 -12.74
C ASP A 160 -7.97 0.12 -14.11
N LYS A 161 -8.92 1.06 -14.22
CA LYS A 161 -9.65 1.30 -15.47
C LYS A 161 -8.78 1.98 -16.52
N VAL A 162 -7.56 2.38 -16.16
CA VAL A 162 -6.62 3.04 -17.06
C VAL A 162 -6.03 1.97 -17.98
N PRO A 163 -6.26 2.05 -19.31
CA PRO A 163 -5.62 1.16 -20.27
C PRO A 163 -4.12 1.32 -20.12
N HIS A 164 -3.42 0.23 -19.80
CA HIS A 164 -1.99 0.31 -19.60
C HIS A 164 -1.27 0.15 -20.93
N GLN A 165 -0.45 1.14 -21.29
CA GLN A 165 0.50 1.00 -22.37
C GLN A 165 1.82 0.57 -21.76
N ALA A 166 2.24 -0.68 -22.04
CA ALA A 166 3.53 -1.19 -21.61
C ALA A 166 4.63 -0.22 -22.10
N SER A 167 5.10 0.61 -21.19
CA SER A 167 6.11 1.62 -21.47
C SER A 167 7.46 0.93 -21.43
N ASP A 168 8.28 1.16 -22.46
CA ASP A 168 9.67 0.73 -22.43
C ASP A 168 10.38 1.51 -21.31
N LEU A 169 10.56 0.85 -20.17
CA LEU A 169 11.14 1.44 -18.97
C LEU A 169 12.48 2.10 -19.29
N ASN A 170 13.31 1.52 -20.17
CA ASN A 170 14.62 2.09 -20.48
C ASN A 170 14.54 3.41 -21.25
N ASN A 171 13.44 3.65 -21.97
CA ASN A 171 13.27 4.79 -22.86
C ASN A 171 12.24 5.81 -22.35
N TYR A 172 11.69 5.61 -21.15
CA TYR A 172 10.62 6.46 -20.58
C TYR A 172 10.93 7.96 -20.64
N PHE A 173 12.17 8.34 -20.31
CA PHE A 173 12.59 9.74 -20.25
C PHE A 173 13.19 10.29 -21.56
N ASN A 174 13.34 9.49 -22.62
CA ASN A 174 14.05 9.92 -23.84
C ASN A 174 13.45 11.18 -24.47
N ASP A 175 12.14 11.33 -24.36
CA ASP A 175 11.40 12.46 -24.91
C ASP A 175 11.23 13.62 -23.90
N PHE A 176 11.80 13.52 -22.70
CA PHE A 176 11.77 14.59 -21.71
C PHE A 176 12.82 15.64 -22.03
N GLN A 177 12.43 16.90 -21.91
CA GLN A 177 13.39 18.00 -21.99
C GLN A 177 14.42 17.87 -20.86
N GLY A 178 15.70 18.06 -21.20
CA GLY A 178 16.79 17.94 -20.23
C GLY A 178 17.26 16.50 -19.97
N TYR A 179 16.71 15.48 -20.63
CA TYR A 179 17.12 14.08 -20.42
C TYR A 179 18.63 13.86 -20.52
N SER A 180 19.28 14.38 -21.56
CA SER A 180 20.74 14.25 -21.71
C SER A 180 21.55 15.11 -20.74
N GLU A 181 20.96 16.17 -20.19
CA GLU A 181 21.62 17.06 -19.22
C GLU A 181 21.55 16.48 -17.81
N CYS A 182 20.37 16.01 -17.39
CA CYS A 182 20.13 15.49 -16.05
C CYS A 182 20.52 14.01 -15.90
N ASN A 183 20.62 13.27 -17.01
CA ASN A 183 21.05 11.86 -17.05
C ASN A 183 20.29 10.95 -16.07
N ILE A 184 18.96 11.13 -15.98
CA ILE A 184 18.08 10.31 -15.16
C ILE A 184 17.42 9.26 -16.05
N ARG A 185 17.67 7.98 -15.76
CA ARG A 185 16.94 6.87 -16.39
C ARG A 185 15.96 6.29 -15.40
N MET A 186 14.87 5.75 -15.91
CA MET A 186 13.86 5.10 -15.09
C MET A 186 14.40 3.88 -14.32
N ALA A 187 15.33 3.14 -14.91
CA ALA A 187 16.04 2.05 -14.24
C ALA A 187 16.86 2.52 -13.02
N ASP A 188 17.19 3.82 -12.92
CA ASP A 188 17.87 4.40 -11.75
C ASP A 188 16.86 4.81 -10.64
N LEU A 189 15.56 4.85 -10.94
CA LEU A 189 14.51 5.29 -10.02
C LEU A 189 13.77 4.11 -9.38
N TYR A 190 13.42 3.11 -10.19
CA TYR A 190 12.52 2.04 -9.79
C TYR A 190 12.88 0.73 -10.49
N ALA A 191 12.84 -0.37 -9.73
CA ALA A 191 13.07 -1.70 -10.22
C ALA A 191 11.88 -2.61 -9.83
N PRO A 192 11.02 -2.98 -10.81
CA PRO A 192 9.88 -3.85 -10.53
C PRO A 192 10.34 -5.27 -10.17
N LEU A 193 9.39 -6.06 -9.69
CA LEU A 193 9.55 -7.49 -9.41
C LEU A 193 9.92 -8.27 -10.68
N GLY A 194 11.06 -8.96 -10.66
CA GLY A 194 11.58 -9.77 -11.77
C GLY A 194 12.91 -9.21 -12.30
N HIS A 195 13.93 -10.07 -12.40
CA HIS A 195 15.30 -9.65 -12.72
C HIS A 195 15.46 -9.06 -14.13
N ASP A 196 14.51 -9.31 -15.01
CA ASP A 196 14.49 -8.72 -16.34
C ASP A 196 13.35 -7.70 -16.42
N ALA A 197 13.70 -6.42 -16.44
CA ALA A 197 12.76 -5.31 -16.66
C ALA A 197 11.93 -5.48 -17.96
N SER A 198 12.36 -6.37 -18.86
CA SER A 198 11.65 -6.74 -20.09
C SER A 198 10.56 -7.80 -19.91
N GLN A 199 10.48 -8.48 -18.77
CA GLN A 199 9.49 -9.55 -18.49
C GLN A 199 8.70 -9.28 -17.20
N VAL A 200 8.27 -8.04 -16.98
CA VAL A 200 7.34 -7.72 -15.88
C VAL A 200 6.00 -8.39 -16.17
N SER A 201 5.69 -9.47 -15.43
CA SER A 201 4.37 -10.11 -15.53
C SER A 201 3.28 -9.14 -15.06
N HIS A 202 2.25 -8.94 -15.89
CA HIS A 202 1.08 -8.12 -15.56
C HIS A 202 0.35 -8.61 -14.30
N ASP A 203 0.56 -9.86 -13.88
CA ASP A 203 -0.09 -10.44 -12.71
C ASP A 203 0.56 -10.01 -11.38
N GLY A 204 1.70 -9.30 -11.42
CA GLY A 204 2.42 -8.89 -10.21
C GLY A 204 1.95 -7.57 -9.58
N TYR A 205 0.97 -6.88 -10.15
CA TYR A 205 0.50 -5.60 -9.60
C TYR A 205 -0.36 -5.79 -8.35
N CYS A 206 -0.25 -4.85 -7.40
CA CYS A 206 -1.08 -4.90 -6.20
C CYS A 206 -2.58 -4.81 -6.55
N ALA A 207 -3.36 -5.80 -6.12
CA ALA A 207 -4.80 -5.84 -6.41
C ALA A 207 -5.59 -4.84 -5.56
N ARG A 208 -5.26 -4.75 -4.26
CA ARG A 208 -5.94 -3.86 -3.31
C ARG A 208 -5.09 -2.62 -3.05
N ARG A 209 -5.75 -1.49 -2.84
CA ARG A 209 -5.11 -0.21 -2.47
C ARG A 209 -4.31 -0.32 -1.17
N LYS A 210 -4.80 -1.09 -0.19
CA LYS A 210 -4.05 -1.36 1.05
C LYS A 210 -2.74 -2.12 0.79
N ASP A 211 -2.77 -3.14 -0.06
CA ASP A 211 -1.55 -3.88 -0.42
C ASP A 211 -0.57 -3.01 -1.21
N LEU A 212 -1.09 -2.11 -2.05
CA LEU A 212 -0.29 -1.12 -2.78
C LEU A 212 0.44 -0.17 -1.82
N LEU A 213 -0.29 0.43 -0.87
CA LEU A 213 0.29 1.33 0.13
C LEU A 213 1.30 0.62 1.02
N GLU A 214 1.00 -0.61 1.42
CA GLU A 214 1.92 -1.45 2.17
C GLU A 214 3.19 -1.73 1.35
N ALA A 215 3.06 -2.21 0.11
CA ALA A 215 4.19 -2.51 -0.77
C ALA A 215 5.07 -1.28 -1.03
N MET A 216 4.46 -0.10 -1.21
CA MET A 216 5.18 1.16 -1.39
C MET A 216 5.79 1.70 -0.09
N SER A 217 5.18 1.48 1.08
CA SER A 217 5.72 1.97 2.36
C SER A 217 6.85 1.12 2.90
N SER A 218 6.77 -0.19 2.66
CA SER A 218 7.62 -1.20 3.30
C SER A 218 8.70 -1.76 2.38
N GLY A 219 8.74 -1.29 1.11
CA GLY A 219 9.85 -1.53 0.19
C GLY A 219 11.12 -0.81 0.63
N GLY A 220 12.10 -0.68 -0.24
CA GLY A 220 13.36 -0.01 0.09
C GLY A 220 14.32 0.06 -1.09
N ARG A 221 15.47 0.67 -0.85
CA ARG A 221 16.62 0.58 -1.77
C ARG A 221 17.52 -0.55 -1.29
N VAL A 222 18.27 -1.17 -2.21
CA VAL A 222 19.29 -2.17 -1.87
C VAL A 222 20.64 -1.59 -2.29
N GLY A 223 21.20 -0.76 -1.43
CA GLY A 223 22.40 0.02 -1.71
C GLY A 223 22.11 1.52 -1.75
N PHE A 224 23.16 2.30 -1.57
CA PHE A 224 23.08 3.76 -1.53
C PHE A 224 22.71 4.30 -2.91
N ASP A 225 21.66 5.14 -2.97
CA ASP A 225 21.08 5.66 -4.22
C ASP A 225 20.66 4.60 -5.25
N ALA A 226 20.56 3.33 -4.84
CA ALA A 226 20.04 2.27 -5.70
C ALA A 226 18.55 2.53 -6.02
N PRO A 227 18.01 1.98 -7.12
CA PRO A 227 16.60 2.11 -7.46
C PRO A 227 15.69 1.65 -6.31
N TYR A 228 14.48 2.19 -6.24
CA TYR A 228 13.50 1.77 -5.24
C TYR A 228 12.85 0.43 -5.64
N PHE A 229 12.73 -0.48 -4.67
CA PHE A 229 12.07 -1.77 -4.81
C PHE A 229 10.89 -1.85 -3.84
N PRO A 230 9.66 -2.13 -4.30
CA PRO A 230 8.51 -2.31 -3.41
C PRO A 230 8.66 -3.61 -2.59
N ARG A 231 8.01 -3.71 -1.42
CA ARG A 231 8.12 -4.90 -0.58
C ARG A 231 7.55 -6.12 -1.26
N GLY A 232 8.25 -7.24 -1.03
CA GLY A 232 7.96 -8.52 -1.64
C GLY A 232 8.63 -8.71 -3.00
N SER A 233 9.41 -7.72 -3.44
CA SER A 233 10.45 -7.88 -4.48
C SER A 233 11.49 -8.96 -4.15
N GLN A 234 11.72 -9.20 -2.87
CA GLN A 234 12.70 -10.17 -2.38
C GLN A 234 12.01 -11.46 -1.90
N SER A 235 11.35 -12.17 -2.80
CA SER A 235 11.23 -13.62 -2.60
C SER A 235 12.50 -14.25 -3.14
N GLN A 236 13.51 -14.33 -2.27
CA GLN A 236 14.58 -15.29 -2.48
C GLN A 236 13.89 -16.66 -2.62
N PRO A 237 14.15 -17.44 -3.69
CA PRO A 237 13.63 -18.78 -3.77
C PRO A 237 14.30 -19.57 -2.65
N THR A 238 13.62 -19.69 -1.51
CA THR A 238 13.97 -20.69 -0.52
C THR A 238 13.59 -22.02 -1.12
N ASN A 239 14.53 -22.56 -1.91
CA ASN A 239 14.59 -23.96 -2.27
C ASN A 239 14.78 -24.74 -0.96
N LEU A 240 13.72 -25.00 -0.22
CA LEU A 240 13.69 -25.97 0.87
C LEU A 240 12.23 -26.26 1.22
N LEU A 241 11.74 -27.33 0.60
CA LEU A 241 10.73 -28.29 1.07
C LEU A 241 10.32 -28.16 2.56
N SER A 242 9.60 -27.10 2.93
CA SER A 242 8.90 -27.02 4.21
C SER A 242 7.41 -27.15 3.93
N LEU A 243 6.97 -28.41 3.87
CA LEU A 243 5.60 -28.83 3.55
C LEU A 243 4.56 -28.52 4.64
N ASN A 244 4.92 -27.80 5.72
CA ASN A 244 4.06 -27.66 6.90
C ASN A 244 3.78 -26.23 7.37
N HIS A 245 3.99 -25.20 6.55
CA HIS A 245 3.55 -23.84 6.90
C HIS A 245 2.66 -23.22 5.82
N LEU A 246 1.37 -23.57 5.89
CA LEU A 246 0.30 -23.09 5.00
C LEU A 246 -0.16 -21.67 5.35
N THR A 247 0.78 -20.77 5.65
CA THR A 247 0.49 -19.33 5.69
C THR A 247 0.93 -18.74 4.37
N CYS A 248 -0.01 -18.59 3.45
CA CYS A 248 0.15 -17.76 2.26
C CYS A 248 0.46 -16.33 2.72
N TYR A 249 1.73 -16.01 2.96
CA TYR A 249 2.15 -14.62 2.90
C TYR A 249 1.91 -14.16 1.47
N PRO A 250 1.21 -13.03 1.26
CA PRO A 250 0.94 -12.55 -0.07
C PRO A 250 2.27 -12.44 -0.81
N LEU A 251 2.37 -13.09 -1.98
CA LEU A 251 3.45 -12.83 -2.91
C LEU A 251 3.57 -11.31 -3.04
N GLY A 252 4.80 -10.81 -3.01
CA GLY A 252 5.06 -9.40 -3.21
C GLY A 252 4.31 -8.87 -4.42
N CYS A 253 3.75 -7.68 -4.28
CA CYS A 253 3.13 -6.98 -5.38
C CYS A 253 3.89 -5.67 -5.62
N HIS A 254 3.83 -5.19 -6.84
CA HIS A 254 4.51 -3.96 -7.24
C HIS A 254 3.53 -2.90 -7.72
N TYR A 255 3.99 -1.66 -7.77
CA TYR A 255 3.22 -0.52 -8.28
C TYR A 255 3.60 -0.21 -9.74
N ARG A 256 2.83 0.64 -10.40
CA ARG A 256 2.99 0.97 -11.82
C ARG A 256 3.83 2.21 -12.00
N TRP A 257 4.62 2.25 -13.07
CA TRP A 257 5.19 3.51 -13.53
C TRP A 257 4.34 4.01 -14.70
N TYR A 258 3.52 5.03 -14.43
CA TYR A 258 2.55 5.54 -15.41
C TYR A 258 3.22 6.46 -16.43
N SER A 259 2.79 6.39 -17.69
CA SER A 259 3.13 7.39 -18.71
C SER A 259 2.53 8.76 -18.37
N VAL A 260 3.01 9.84 -18.98
CA VAL A 260 2.46 11.18 -18.74
C VAL A 260 0.98 11.25 -19.17
N GLU A 261 0.62 10.58 -20.26
CA GLU A 261 -0.75 10.44 -20.73
C GLU A 261 -1.63 9.68 -19.73
N GLU A 262 -1.10 8.59 -19.15
CA GLU A 262 -1.79 7.85 -18.09
C GLU A 262 -1.96 8.69 -16.81
N ILE A 263 -0.95 9.47 -16.43
CA ILE A 263 -1.05 10.42 -15.31
C ILE A 263 -2.15 11.45 -15.58
N CYS A 264 -2.22 12.01 -16.79
CA CYS A 264 -3.28 12.93 -17.18
C CYS A 264 -4.67 12.28 -17.08
N MET A 265 -4.83 11.06 -17.59
CA MET A 265 -6.08 10.30 -17.45
C MET A 265 -6.47 10.05 -15.98
N ILE A 266 -5.49 9.83 -15.10
CA ILE A 266 -5.74 9.69 -13.66
C ILE A 266 -6.24 11.01 -13.07
N LEU A 267 -5.56 12.13 -13.38
CA LEU A 267 -5.91 13.44 -12.85
C LEU A 267 -7.27 13.95 -13.34
N GLU A 268 -7.65 13.65 -14.58
CA GLU A 268 -8.95 14.07 -15.17
C GLU A 268 -10.18 13.49 -14.44
N ARG A 269 -9.99 12.48 -13.58
CA ARG A 269 -11.06 11.87 -12.78
C ARG A 269 -11.46 12.69 -11.55
N PHE A 270 -10.68 13.69 -11.19
CA PHE A 270 -10.86 14.50 -9.99
C PHE A 270 -11.26 15.93 -10.36
N SER A 271 -12.03 16.59 -9.49
CA SER A 271 -12.29 18.03 -9.66
C SER A 271 -11.08 18.88 -9.31
N ALA A 272 -10.24 18.41 -8.40
CA ALA A 272 -8.99 19.04 -8.00
C ALA A 272 -8.11 18.01 -7.27
N VAL A 273 -6.81 18.26 -7.17
CA VAL A 273 -5.89 17.51 -6.30
C VAL A 273 -5.14 18.49 -5.40
N ILE A 274 -5.27 18.34 -4.08
CA ILE A 274 -4.73 19.30 -3.12
C ILE A 274 -3.57 18.66 -2.35
N PHE A 275 -2.40 19.29 -2.40
CA PHE A 275 -1.25 18.94 -1.58
C PHE A 275 -1.13 19.95 -0.45
N VAL A 276 -1.10 19.50 0.80
CA VAL A 276 -1.06 20.34 1.99
C VAL A 276 0.14 19.92 2.84
N GLY A 277 1.09 20.80 3.08
CA GLY A 277 2.26 20.37 3.84
C GLY A 277 3.43 21.33 3.84
N ASP A 278 4.57 20.83 4.30
CA ASP A 278 5.83 21.57 4.36
C ASP A 278 6.75 21.27 3.16
N ASP A 279 8.02 21.63 3.28
CA ASP A 279 9.02 21.46 2.22
C ASP A 279 9.22 19.99 1.81
N SER A 280 8.91 19.02 2.70
CA SER A 280 8.99 17.59 2.37
C SER A 280 7.95 17.18 1.33
N LEU A 281 6.69 17.64 1.49
CA LEU A 281 5.64 17.41 0.51
C LEU A 281 5.85 18.26 -0.75
N GLN A 282 6.44 19.45 -0.60
CA GLN A 282 6.76 20.29 -1.75
C GLN A 282 7.65 19.55 -2.75
N ALA A 283 8.63 18.76 -2.29
CA ALA A 283 9.48 17.96 -3.18
C ALA A 283 8.66 16.97 -4.02
N ILE A 284 7.69 16.28 -3.42
CA ILE A 284 6.79 15.34 -4.11
C ILE A 284 5.94 16.07 -5.17
N TYR A 285 5.34 17.21 -4.79
CA TYR A 285 4.57 18.02 -5.72
C TYR A 285 5.43 18.54 -6.87
N THR A 286 6.67 18.96 -6.58
CA THR A 286 7.64 19.38 -7.59
C THR A 286 7.97 18.23 -8.56
N GLY A 287 8.18 17.01 -8.06
CA GLY A 287 8.37 15.82 -8.89
C GLY A 287 7.17 15.55 -9.81
N LEU A 288 5.95 15.74 -9.31
CA LEU A 288 4.73 15.65 -10.14
C LEU A 288 4.74 16.70 -11.27
N ASN A 289 5.16 17.94 -11.00
CA ASN A 289 5.23 18.99 -12.03
C ASN A 289 6.24 18.64 -13.14
N ILE A 290 7.38 18.04 -12.80
CA ILE A 290 8.36 17.55 -13.77
C ILE A 290 7.73 16.50 -14.71
N LEU A 291 7.00 15.54 -14.15
CA LEU A 291 6.28 14.52 -14.92
C LEU A 291 5.23 15.16 -15.85
N LEU A 292 4.39 16.05 -15.33
CA LEU A 292 3.30 16.69 -16.10
C LEU A 292 3.79 17.64 -17.20
N ARG A 293 4.98 18.25 -17.03
CA ARG A 293 5.60 19.15 -18.01
C ARG A 293 6.57 18.45 -18.95
N ARG A 294 6.88 17.17 -18.69
CA ARG A 294 7.84 16.36 -19.46
C ARG A 294 9.22 17.05 -19.57
N ASP A 295 9.68 17.64 -18.48
CA ASP A 295 10.86 18.52 -18.43
C ASP A 295 11.67 18.25 -17.17
N LEU A 296 12.71 17.42 -17.28
CA LEU A 296 13.64 17.11 -16.18
C LEU A 296 14.49 18.33 -15.83
N SER A 297 14.91 19.11 -16.84
CA SER A 297 15.80 20.26 -16.63
C SER A 297 15.17 21.36 -15.79
N HIS A 298 13.92 21.73 -16.06
CA HIS A 298 13.28 22.92 -15.49
C HIS A 298 11.80 22.74 -15.13
N GLY A 299 11.28 21.51 -15.16
CA GLY A 299 9.87 21.22 -14.90
C GLY A 299 9.39 21.58 -13.50
N ALA A 300 10.29 21.71 -12.53
CA ALA A 300 9.97 22.15 -11.18
C ALA A 300 9.66 23.66 -11.06
N VAL A 301 10.24 24.46 -11.96
CA VAL A 301 10.41 25.90 -11.74
C VAL A 301 9.73 26.75 -12.80
N LYS A 302 9.37 27.97 -12.39
CA LYS A 302 8.79 29.03 -13.22
C LYS A 302 9.90 29.75 -13.97
N THR A 303 10.43 29.12 -15.02
CA THR A 303 11.56 29.65 -15.81
C THR A 303 11.32 31.05 -16.37
N TRP A 304 10.05 31.43 -16.60
CA TRP A 304 9.67 32.76 -17.09
C TRP A 304 9.80 33.88 -16.04
N GLU A 305 10.03 33.55 -14.77
CA GLU A 305 10.30 34.51 -13.69
C GLU A 305 11.78 34.58 -13.29
N MET A 306 12.64 33.80 -13.96
CA MET A 306 14.07 33.71 -13.68
C MET A 306 14.89 34.50 -14.71
N ASP A 307 16.01 35.07 -14.27
CA ASP A 307 17.07 35.49 -15.19
C ASP A 307 17.87 34.27 -15.70
N GLN A 308 18.70 34.48 -16.72
CA GLN A 308 19.46 33.41 -17.36
C GLN A 308 20.46 32.72 -16.41
N HIS A 309 21.03 33.44 -15.44
CA HIS A 309 21.97 32.87 -14.48
C HIS A 309 21.24 31.98 -13.48
N THR A 310 20.17 32.49 -12.86
CA THR A 310 19.32 31.71 -11.95
C THR A 310 18.75 30.47 -12.64
N ARG A 311 18.31 30.59 -13.89
CA ARG A 311 17.79 29.46 -14.67
C ARG A 311 18.83 28.36 -14.90
N ARG A 312 20.10 28.70 -15.12
CA ARG A 312 21.20 27.72 -15.23
C ARG A 312 21.54 27.11 -13.88
N GLN A 313 21.47 27.90 -12.81
CA GLN A 313 21.70 27.39 -11.46
C GLN A 313 20.59 26.43 -11.03
N CYS A 314 19.36 26.65 -11.46
CA CYS A 314 18.19 25.86 -11.11
C CYS A 314 17.86 24.77 -12.14
N SER A 315 18.86 24.08 -12.72
CA SER A 315 18.61 22.92 -13.58
C SER A 315 18.77 21.58 -12.86
N CYS A 316 18.02 20.56 -13.31
CA CYS A 316 18.10 19.18 -12.81
C CYS A 316 17.94 19.10 -11.28
N ASP A 317 18.84 18.39 -10.57
CA ASP A 317 18.83 18.25 -9.11
C ASP A 317 18.86 19.59 -8.35
N ASN A 318 19.46 20.63 -8.92
CA ASN A 318 19.56 21.93 -8.26
C ASN A 318 18.19 22.62 -8.12
N GLN A 319 17.18 22.22 -8.88
CA GLN A 319 15.80 22.65 -8.68
C GLN A 319 15.28 22.35 -7.26
N PHE A 320 15.81 21.30 -6.63
CA PHE A 320 15.46 20.85 -5.29
C PHE A 320 16.48 21.29 -4.23
N MET A 321 17.76 21.23 -4.59
CA MET A 321 18.86 21.45 -3.64
C MET A 321 19.18 22.92 -3.42
N SER A 322 19.01 23.78 -4.42
CA SER A 322 19.36 25.19 -4.30
C SER A 322 18.23 25.99 -3.64
N THR A 323 18.56 26.68 -2.54
CA THR A 323 17.62 27.54 -1.82
C THR A 323 17.16 28.73 -2.66
N SER A 324 17.98 29.20 -3.61
CA SER A 324 17.61 30.27 -4.55
C SER A 324 16.49 29.84 -5.51
N CYS A 325 16.33 28.54 -5.77
CA CYS A 325 15.31 28.02 -6.68
C CYS A 325 13.93 27.90 -6.02
N ALA A 326 13.89 27.80 -4.69
CA ALA A 326 12.66 27.57 -3.93
C ALA A 326 11.58 28.66 -4.14
N THR A 327 11.98 29.91 -4.35
CA THR A 327 11.07 31.05 -4.62
C THR A 327 10.38 30.94 -5.98
N HIS A 328 10.99 30.20 -6.90
CA HIS A 328 10.53 30.04 -8.28
C HIS A 328 9.85 28.70 -8.54
N LEU A 329 9.67 27.83 -7.54
CA LEU A 329 8.94 26.58 -7.71
C LEU A 329 7.49 26.83 -8.14
N VAL A 330 6.97 25.96 -9.02
CA VAL A 330 5.55 25.93 -9.37
C VAL A 330 4.75 25.48 -8.15
N LYS A 331 3.73 26.25 -7.75
CA LYS A 331 2.92 25.97 -6.56
C LYS A 331 1.48 25.62 -6.91
N SER A 332 1.00 26.02 -8.08
CA SER A 332 -0.36 25.74 -8.54
C SER A 332 -0.39 25.50 -10.03
N SER A 333 -1.35 24.73 -10.51
CA SER A 333 -1.66 24.63 -11.93
C SER A 333 -2.02 25.97 -12.56
N ASP A 334 -2.50 26.92 -11.74
CA ASP A 334 -2.81 28.29 -12.16
C ASP A 334 -1.56 29.10 -12.54
N ASP A 335 -0.37 28.73 -12.02
CA ASP A 335 0.87 29.46 -12.29
C ASP A 335 1.26 29.39 -13.77
N LEU A 336 0.87 28.30 -14.47
CA LEU A 336 1.05 28.15 -15.92
C LEU A 336 -0.07 28.82 -16.74
N GLY A 337 -1.20 29.19 -16.13
CA GLY A 337 -2.36 29.74 -16.83
C GLY A 337 -2.39 31.27 -16.92
N ARG A 338 -1.67 31.95 -16.02
CA ARG A 338 -1.80 33.40 -15.78
C ARG A 338 -0.88 34.29 -16.61
N THR A 339 -0.36 33.83 -17.74
CA THR A 339 0.29 34.72 -18.73
C THR A 339 -0.76 35.56 -19.45
N THR A 340 -1.52 36.33 -18.69
CA THR A 340 -2.50 37.31 -19.12
C THR A 340 -1.77 38.40 -19.90
N THR A 341 -2.00 38.43 -21.22
CA THR A 341 -1.95 39.55 -22.18
C THR A 341 -0.76 40.54 -22.22
N THR A 342 -0.06 40.84 -21.14
CA THR A 342 1.10 41.74 -21.12
C THR A 342 2.44 41.00 -21.14
N ALA A 343 2.54 39.80 -20.54
CA ALA A 343 3.75 38.96 -20.60
C ALA A 343 3.86 38.12 -21.89
N ALA A 344 2.74 37.93 -22.62
CA ALA A 344 2.71 37.21 -23.89
C ALA A 344 3.61 37.85 -24.99
N ARG A 345 4.03 39.11 -24.80
CA ARG A 345 4.97 39.78 -25.71
C ARG A 345 6.45 39.50 -25.42
N LYS A 346 6.82 38.85 -24.31
CA LYS A 346 8.25 38.63 -23.96
C LYS A 346 8.63 37.23 -23.49
N GLY A 347 7.69 36.33 -23.23
CA GLY A 347 8.04 34.94 -22.89
C GLY A 347 6.91 33.99 -23.24
N LYS A 348 7.15 33.11 -24.22
CA LYS A 348 6.34 31.91 -24.43
C LYS A 348 6.58 31.01 -23.21
N ILE A 349 5.54 30.54 -22.53
CA ILE A 349 5.71 29.47 -21.53
C ILE A 349 6.36 28.31 -22.27
N GLU A 350 7.58 27.97 -21.89
CA GLU A 350 8.39 27.03 -22.67
C GLU A 350 7.88 25.59 -22.53
N THR A 351 7.31 25.24 -21.37
CA THR A 351 6.81 23.88 -21.06
C THR A 351 5.48 23.92 -20.30
N PRO A 352 4.32 24.09 -20.99
CA PRO A 352 3.00 23.93 -20.36
C PRO A 352 2.76 22.46 -19.95
N TYR A 353 1.78 22.21 -19.09
CA TYR A 353 1.36 20.82 -18.84
C TYR A 353 0.85 20.17 -20.12
N LEU A 354 1.14 18.87 -20.27
CA LEU A 354 0.66 18.07 -21.39
C LEU A 354 -0.81 17.66 -21.25
N CYS A 355 -1.38 17.68 -20.04
CA CYS A 355 -2.77 17.35 -19.82
C CYS A 355 -3.70 18.39 -20.47
N GLY A 356 -4.51 17.95 -21.45
CA GLY A 356 -5.39 18.82 -22.22
C GLY A 356 -6.49 19.46 -21.37
N ALA A 357 -7.03 18.72 -20.41
CA ALA A 357 -7.94 19.24 -19.39
C ALA A 357 -7.15 19.62 -18.12
N ARG A 358 -7.34 20.85 -17.65
CA ARG A 358 -6.68 21.38 -16.46
C ARG A 358 -7.43 20.96 -15.21
N THR A 359 -7.28 19.71 -14.76
CA THR A 359 -7.63 19.39 -13.37
C THR A 359 -6.80 20.28 -12.46
N PRO A 360 -7.40 21.20 -11.69
CA PRO A 360 -6.64 22.10 -10.86
C PRO A 360 -5.91 21.32 -9.77
N HIS A 361 -4.64 21.62 -9.58
CA HIS A 361 -3.85 21.05 -8.50
C HIS A 361 -2.97 22.13 -7.88
N ALA A 362 -2.73 22.05 -6.57
CA ALA A 362 -1.92 23.03 -5.89
C ALA A 362 -1.25 22.47 -4.64
N PHE A 363 -0.07 23.01 -4.34
CA PHE A 363 0.63 22.86 -3.08
C PHE A 363 0.33 24.05 -2.16
N LEU A 364 -0.23 23.73 -0.99
CA LEU A 364 -0.59 24.65 0.07
C LEU A 364 0.41 24.49 1.20
N ARG A 365 1.35 25.45 1.30
CA ARG A 365 2.38 25.43 2.34
C ARG A 365 1.75 25.63 3.72
N VAL A 366 1.99 24.70 4.63
CA VAL A 366 1.56 24.75 6.03
C VAL A 366 2.76 24.43 6.91
N THR A 367 3.03 25.29 7.90
CA THR A 367 4.15 25.15 8.84
C THR A 367 3.72 25.33 10.29
N SER A 368 2.40 25.39 10.54
CA SER A 368 1.80 25.60 11.87
C SER A 368 0.35 25.13 11.86
N SER A 369 -0.22 24.88 13.04
CA SER A 369 -1.66 24.77 13.24
C SER A 369 -2.09 25.83 14.27
N PRO A 370 -3.08 26.69 13.97
CA PRO A 370 -3.88 26.72 12.74
C PRO A 370 -3.06 27.08 11.50
N ALA A 371 -3.52 26.61 10.33
CA ALA A 371 -2.85 26.89 9.06
C ALA A 371 -3.02 28.38 8.65
N PRO A 372 -2.10 28.94 7.83
CA PRO A 372 -2.25 30.29 7.31
C PRO A 372 -3.57 30.49 6.56
N GLN A 373 -4.23 31.63 6.76
CA GLN A 373 -5.53 31.92 6.13
C GLN A 373 -5.50 31.78 4.60
N SER A 374 -4.37 32.12 3.96
CA SER A 374 -4.18 31.95 2.52
C SER A 374 -4.26 30.49 2.05
N ALA A 375 -3.77 29.55 2.87
CA ALA A 375 -3.88 28.12 2.60
C ALA A 375 -5.33 27.65 2.76
N ILE A 376 -6.01 28.09 3.83
CA ILE A 376 -7.43 27.79 4.10
C ILE A 376 -8.33 28.30 2.96
N ASP A 377 -8.14 29.54 2.53
CA ASP A 377 -8.92 30.16 1.46
C ASP A 377 -8.70 29.44 0.12
N LYS A 378 -7.44 29.07 -0.18
CA LYS A 378 -7.11 28.32 -1.40
C LYS A 378 -7.67 26.89 -1.35
N PHE A 379 -7.64 26.22 -0.19
CA PHE A 379 -8.27 24.92 0.00
C PHE A 379 -9.77 24.99 -0.31
N LYS A 380 -10.48 25.96 0.28
CA LYS A 380 -11.92 26.17 0.03
C LYS A 380 -12.24 26.49 -1.44
N ALA A 381 -11.35 27.20 -2.13
CA ALA A 381 -11.50 27.49 -3.55
C ALA A 381 -11.31 26.24 -4.44
N LEU A 382 -10.46 25.30 -4.04
CA LEU A 382 -10.20 24.04 -4.77
C LEU A 382 -11.21 22.93 -4.43
N ALA A 383 -11.76 22.95 -3.22
CA ALA A 383 -12.81 22.05 -2.76
C ALA A 383 -14.12 22.80 -2.46
N PRO A 384 -14.72 23.51 -3.45
CA PRO A 384 -15.95 24.23 -3.23
C PRO A 384 -17.09 23.25 -2.94
N ARG A 385 -18.09 23.70 -2.18
CA ARG A 385 -19.32 22.94 -1.98
C ARG A 385 -20.07 22.82 -3.31
N GLU A 386 -20.29 21.59 -3.75
CA GLU A 386 -21.00 21.29 -5.01
C GLU A 386 -22.30 20.51 -4.77
N LYS A 387 -23.17 20.51 -5.79
CA LYS A 387 -24.41 19.72 -5.76
C LYS A 387 -24.10 18.24 -5.98
N ARG A 388 -24.93 17.37 -5.38
CA ARG A 388 -24.83 15.91 -5.47
C ARG A 388 -24.65 15.33 -6.87
N SER A 389 -25.24 15.96 -7.87
CA SER A 389 -25.21 15.49 -9.26
C SER A 389 -23.84 15.60 -9.93
N ASN A 390 -22.93 16.45 -9.43
CA ASN A 390 -21.67 16.79 -10.10
C ASN A 390 -20.44 16.42 -9.24
N TYR A 391 -20.62 15.56 -8.23
CA TYR A 391 -19.52 15.21 -7.33
C TYR A 391 -18.45 14.40 -8.06
N HIS A 392 -17.36 15.06 -8.45
CA HIS A 392 -16.09 14.38 -8.59
C HIS A 392 -15.31 14.46 -7.27
N PRO A 393 -14.52 13.43 -6.94
CA PRO A 393 -13.71 13.45 -5.73
C PRO A 393 -12.64 14.55 -5.78
N VAL A 394 -12.22 15.03 -4.62
CA VAL A 394 -11.10 15.96 -4.45
C VAL A 394 -10.10 15.32 -3.48
N PRO A 395 -9.07 14.61 -3.98
CA PRO A 395 -8.07 14.00 -3.14
C PRO A 395 -7.24 15.05 -2.40
N VAL A 396 -6.94 14.78 -1.14
CA VAL A 396 -6.09 15.63 -0.30
C VAL A 396 -4.88 14.82 0.15
N ILE A 397 -3.69 15.25 -0.21
CA ILE A 397 -2.42 14.67 0.22
C ILE A 397 -1.84 15.59 1.29
N LEU A 398 -1.65 15.07 2.50
CA LEU A 398 -1.15 15.82 3.65
C LEU A 398 0.20 15.24 4.11
N ALA A 399 1.19 16.09 4.32
CA ALA A 399 2.46 15.67 4.95
C ALA A 399 3.09 16.81 5.74
N LEU A 400 3.58 16.49 6.93
CA LEU A 400 4.35 17.39 7.77
C LEU A 400 5.54 16.61 8.34
N SER A 401 6.65 17.29 8.53
CA SER A 401 7.85 16.71 9.11
C SER A 401 8.14 17.28 10.49
N PRO A 402 8.87 16.54 11.35
CA PRO A 402 9.29 17.07 12.64
C PRO A 402 10.25 18.25 12.50
N ALA A 403 10.81 18.51 11.29
CA ALA A 403 11.62 19.69 11.02
C ALA A 403 10.82 20.99 11.07
N THR A 404 9.51 20.91 10.83
CA THR A 404 8.63 22.06 10.70
C THR A 404 7.72 22.21 11.93
N VAL A 405 7.17 21.11 12.43
CA VAL A 405 6.18 21.11 13.52
C VAL A 405 6.41 19.94 14.47
N ASN A 406 5.99 20.06 15.72
CA ASN A 406 5.94 18.92 16.63
C ASN A 406 4.74 18.01 16.30
N ALA A 407 4.70 16.82 16.91
CA ALA A 407 3.65 15.84 16.65
C ALA A 407 2.24 16.35 17.00
N GLU A 408 2.09 17.11 18.08
CA GLU A 408 0.80 17.67 18.52
C GLU A 408 0.24 18.68 17.50
N ALA A 409 1.08 19.57 16.98
CA ALA A 409 0.71 20.52 15.93
C ALA A 409 0.41 19.81 14.60
N ALA A 410 1.12 18.72 14.28
CA ALA A 410 0.83 17.91 13.10
C ALA A 410 -0.54 17.21 13.21
N VAL A 411 -0.88 16.64 14.37
CA VAL A 411 -2.21 16.06 14.65
C VAL A 411 -3.30 17.13 14.52
N SER A 412 -3.07 18.31 15.11
CA SER A 412 -4.01 19.44 15.01
C SER A 412 -4.21 19.90 13.56
N SER A 413 -3.15 19.92 12.76
CA SER A 413 -3.23 20.24 11.33
C SER A 413 -4.01 19.18 10.54
N LEU A 414 -3.78 17.89 10.79
CA LEU A 414 -4.55 16.80 10.18
C LEU A 414 -6.05 16.96 10.45
N GLN A 415 -6.43 17.19 11.71
CA GLN A 415 -7.82 17.39 12.12
C GLN A 415 -8.45 18.65 11.51
N GLU A 416 -7.67 19.75 11.39
CA GLU A 416 -8.12 20.98 10.73
C GLU A 416 -8.49 20.74 9.26
N PHE A 417 -7.64 20.04 8.50
CA PHE A 417 -7.92 19.76 7.09
C PHE A 417 -8.99 18.69 6.89
N LEU A 418 -9.13 17.72 7.79
CA LEU A 418 -10.28 16.81 7.82
C LEU A 418 -11.59 17.59 8.02
N ALA A 419 -11.64 18.52 8.98
CA ALA A 419 -12.82 19.34 9.23
C ALA A 419 -13.18 20.24 8.04
N LEU A 420 -12.18 20.78 7.32
CA LEU A 420 -12.41 21.54 6.07
C LEU A 420 -12.92 20.64 4.94
N ALA A 421 -12.39 19.43 4.83
CA ALA A 421 -12.81 18.46 3.84
C ALA A 421 -14.28 18.05 4.07
N ASP A 422 -14.68 17.80 5.31
CA ASP A 422 -16.06 17.51 5.70
C ASP A 422 -17.02 18.68 5.38
N GLN A 423 -16.58 19.92 5.63
CA GLN A 423 -17.35 21.13 5.30
C GLN A 423 -17.60 21.30 3.79
N SER A 424 -16.75 20.75 2.94
CA SER A 424 -16.98 20.76 1.48
C SER A 424 -18.19 19.90 1.08
N HIS A 425 -18.61 18.97 1.94
CA HIS A 425 -19.60 17.94 1.67
C HIS A 425 -19.30 17.09 0.42
N ARG A 426 -18.04 16.99 0.01
CA ARG A 426 -17.59 16.17 -1.13
C ARG A 426 -16.99 14.86 -0.65
N LYS A 427 -16.78 13.92 -1.59
CA LYS A 427 -15.87 12.78 -1.36
C LYS A 427 -14.43 13.29 -1.43
N THR A 428 -13.76 13.36 -0.29
CA THR A 428 -12.39 13.89 -0.15
C THR A 428 -11.47 12.82 0.42
N PRO A 429 -11.06 11.82 -0.38
CA PRO A 429 -10.13 10.81 0.10
C PRO A 429 -8.81 11.49 0.51
N MET A 430 -8.30 11.12 1.68
CA MET A 430 -7.10 11.74 2.25
C MET A 430 -5.97 10.73 2.36
N LEU A 431 -4.77 11.16 2.01
CA LEU A 431 -3.52 10.43 2.16
C LEU A 431 -2.61 11.20 3.11
N TRP A 432 -2.21 10.58 4.21
CA TRP A 432 -1.10 11.02 5.04
C TRP A 432 0.21 10.44 4.51
N ILE A 433 1.17 11.30 4.24
CA ILE A 433 2.53 10.91 3.84
C ILE A 433 3.45 11.05 5.05
N GLY A 434 4.06 9.94 5.46
CA GLY A 434 5.07 9.93 6.50
C GLY A 434 6.31 10.74 6.10
N PRO A 435 7.04 11.36 7.05
CA PRO A 435 8.22 12.13 6.74
C PRO A 435 9.32 11.26 6.09
N PRO A 436 10.16 11.84 5.21
CA PRO A 436 11.36 11.16 4.75
C PRO A 436 12.37 11.02 5.91
N ALA A 437 13.20 9.99 5.85
CA ALA A 437 14.39 9.87 6.71
C ALA A 437 15.38 11.00 6.40
N SER A 438 16.39 11.23 7.24
CA SER A 438 17.46 12.19 6.93
C SER A 438 18.51 11.66 5.96
N GLY A 439 18.33 10.44 5.44
CA GLY A 439 19.36 9.73 4.69
C GLY A 439 20.59 9.44 5.56
N HIS A 440 21.76 9.49 4.93
CA HIS A 440 23.07 9.24 5.55
C HIS A 440 23.68 10.48 6.25
N THR A 441 23.06 11.65 6.12
CA THR A 441 23.56 12.91 6.68
C THR A 441 22.89 13.16 8.02
N GLU A 442 23.68 13.44 9.06
CA GLU A 442 23.13 13.88 10.34
C GLU A 442 22.62 15.33 10.25
N ILE A 443 21.38 15.55 10.68
CA ILE A 443 20.83 16.90 10.79
C ILE A 443 21.41 17.53 12.07
N ARG A 444 22.32 18.49 11.90
CA ARG A 444 22.94 19.21 13.03
C ARG A 444 21.89 19.75 14.00
N GLY A 445 22.04 19.42 15.28
CA GLY A 445 21.19 19.91 16.36
C GLY A 445 19.85 19.17 16.55
N ARG A 446 19.68 18.00 15.93
CA ARG A 446 18.47 17.17 16.08
C ARG A 446 18.83 15.75 16.49
N LYS A 447 17.84 14.97 16.95
CA LYS A 447 18.04 13.56 17.32
C LYS A 447 18.15 12.63 16.09
N GLY A 448 18.42 13.21 14.91
CA GLY A 448 18.51 12.50 13.65
C GLY A 448 17.28 11.67 13.32
N ASN A 449 17.55 10.49 12.77
CA ASN A 449 16.57 9.54 12.26
C ASN A 449 15.59 9.02 13.35
N GLN A 450 16.02 8.91 14.62
CA GLN A 450 15.14 8.41 15.70
C GLN A 450 13.90 9.30 15.92
N GLU A 451 14.07 10.63 15.93
CA GLU A 451 12.97 11.58 16.09
C GLU A 451 11.98 11.51 14.92
N ILE A 452 12.50 11.34 13.71
CA ILE A 452 11.69 11.19 12.50
C ILE A 452 10.86 9.90 12.56
N TRP A 453 11.47 8.80 13.01
CA TRP A 453 10.78 7.52 13.15
C TRP A 453 9.69 7.56 14.23
N ASP A 454 9.97 8.16 15.39
CA ASP A 454 8.97 8.33 16.45
C ASP A 454 7.80 9.22 15.99
N PHE A 455 8.08 10.30 15.26
CA PHE A 455 7.06 11.16 14.66
C PHE A 455 6.19 10.40 13.65
N ASP A 456 6.81 9.65 12.72
CA ASP A 456 6.08 8.87 11.71
C ASP A 456 5.16 7.84 12.36
N ARG A 457 5.68 7.07 13.32
CA ARG A 457 4.91 6.04 14.03
C ARG A 457 3.68 6.63 14.73
N GLN A 458 3.86 7.75 15.44
CA GLN A 458 2.76 8.41 16.14
C GLN A 458 1.70 8.93 15.16
N LEU A 459 2.10 9.62 14.09
CA LEU A 459 1.17 10.24 13.16
C LEU A 459 0.49 9.22 12.25
N ARG A 460 1.17 8.13 11.87
CA ARG A 460 0.56 7.00 11.16
C ARG A 460 -0.63 6.44 11.93
N GLN A 461 -0.45 6.16 13.23
CA GLN A 461 -1.53 5.64 14.06
C GLN A 461 -2.71 6.62 14.13
N VAL A 462 -2.42 7.91 14.34
CA VAL A 462 -3.49 8.93 14.40
C VAL A 462 -4.23 9.07 13.07
N ALA A 463 -3.52 9.03 11.94
CA ALA A 463 -4.13 9.08 10.62
C ALA A 463 -5.06 7.88 10.38
N GLU A 464 -4.60 6.67 10.68
CA GLU A 464 -5.39 5.44 10.57
C GLU A 464 -6.64 5.47 11.48
N ASP A 465 -6.51 5.98 12.71
CA ASP A 465 -7.63 6.16 13.65
C ASP A 465 -8.71 7.14 13.13
N HIS A 466 -8.37 7.99 12.13
CA HIS A 466 -9.29 8.92 11.47
C HIS A 466 -9.64 8.50 10.02
N ASP A 467 -9.50 7.21 9.69
CA ASP A 467 -9.76 6.66 8.35
C ASP A 467 -8.96 7.34 7.21
N VAL A 468 -7.79 7.90 7.55
CA VAL A 468 -6.85 8.47 6.58
C VAL A 468 -5.83 7.41 6.18
N GLU A 469 -5.66 7.23 4.88
CA GLU A 469 -4.70 6.26 4.36
C GLU A 469 -3.27 6.76 4.57
N VAL A 470 -2.33 5.85 4.81
CA VAL A 470 -0.94 6.21 5.12
C VAL A 470 0.02 5.66 4.07
N LEU A 471 0.97 6.49 3.65
CA LEU A 471 2.10 6.12 2.81
C LEU A 471 3.40 6.54 3.50
N GLY A 472 4.20 5.56 3.93
CA GLY A 472 5.49 5.82 4.58
C GLY A 472 6.61 6.13 3.59
N MET A 473 7.39 7.19 3.85
CA MET A 473 8.52 7.58 3.00
C MET A 473 9.89 7.19 3.55
N TRP A 474 9.95 6.71 4.79
CA TRP A 474 11.19 6.35 5.47
C TRP A 474 12.07 5.42 4.64
N ASN A 475 11.55 4.25 4.25
CA ASN A 475 12.38 3.26 3.57
C ASN A 475 12.80 3.70 2.15
N ALA A 476 12.04 4.59 1.52
CA ALA A 476 12.39 5.15 0.21
C ALA A 476 13.56 6.14 0.28
N THR A 477 13.87 6.67 1.47
CA THR A 477 14.79 7.79 1.67
C THR A 477 15.95 7.51 2.62
N VAL A 478 15.85 6.49 3.50
CA VAL A 478 16.91 6.16 4.48
C VAL A 478 18.26 5.82 3.83
N GLN A 479 18.25 5.23 2.63
CA GLN A 479 19.45 4.93 1.83
C GLN A 479 19.60 5.85 0.61
N ALA A 480 18.87 6.96 0.56
CA ALA A 480 19.01 7.94 -0.49
C ALA A 480 19.99 9.06 -0.07
N ASN A 481 20.66 9.63 -1.05
CA ASN A 481 21.54 10.76 -0.87
C ASN A 481 20.72 12.02 -0.59
N SER A 482 20.97 12.59 0.59
CA SER A 482 20.41 13.86 1.02
C SER A 482 21.55 14.87 1.18
N TRP A 483 21.33 16.07 0.66
CA TRP A 483 22.32 17.14 0.69
C TRP A 483 22.55 17.71 2.10
N ASP A 484 21.45 17.91 2.85
CA ASP A 484 21.43 18.57 4.15
C ASP A 484 20.70 17.76 5.23
N GLY A 485 20.43 16.49 4.93
CA GLY A 485 19.63 15.60 5.77
C GLY A 485 18.13 15.88 5.72
N VAL A 486 17.66 16.79 4.87
CA VAL A 486 16.22 17.12 4.74
C VAL A 486 15.77 17.08 3.28
N ARG A 487 16.58 17.62 2.37
CA ARG A 487 16.27 17.71 0.94
C ARG A 487 16.97 16.60 0.17
N PHE A 488 16.22 16.05 -0.78
CA PHE A 488 16.66 15.00 -1.69
C PHE A 488 16.65 15.53 -3.13
N GLY A 489 17.44 14.89 -3.99
CA GLY A 489 17.50 15.22 -5.41
C GLY A 489 16.25 14.81 -6.19
N GLU A 490 16.28 15.09 -7.49
CA GLU A 490 15.21 14.89 -8.44
C GLU A 490 14.76 13.42 -8.52
N LYS A 491 15.69 12.47 -8.43
CA LYS A 491 15.39 11.03 -8.47
C LYS A 491 14.42 10.59 -7.38
N VAL A 492 14.63 11.07 -6.15
CA VAL A 492 13.78 10.74 -5.01
C VAL A 492 12.41 11.40 -5.17
N ALA A 493 12.38 12.67 -5.57
CA ALA A 493 11.13 13.40 -5.80
C ALA A 493 10.26 12.74 -6.88
N LEU A 494 10.85 12.31 -8.00
CA LEU A 494 10.15 11.58 -9.07
C LEU A 494 9.57 10.24 -8.59
N THR A 495 10.36 9.50 -7.81
CA THR A 495 9.92 8.22 -7.23
C THR A 495 8.72 8.41 -6.30
N GLN A 496 8.79 9.39 -5.39
CA GLN A 496 7.72 9.71 -4.45
C GLN A 496 6.48 10.24 -5.17
N ALA A 497 6.65 11.09 -6.19
CA ALA A 497 5.56 11.57 -7.01
C ALA A 497 4.82 10.40 -7.69
N MET A 498 5.56 9.43 -8.24
CA MET A 498 4.95 8.24 -8.84
C MET A 498 4.20 7.39 -7.81
N MET A 499 4.68 7.27 -6.57
CA MET A 499 3.94 6.58 -5.51
C MET A 499 2.58 7.25 -5.22
N VAL A 500 2.55 8.59 -5.19
CA VAL A 500 1.30 9.35 -5.03
C VAL A 500 0.37 9.15 -6.22
N VAL A 501 0.89 9.16 -7.45
CA VAL A 501 0.11 8.85 -8.66
C VAL A 501 -0.52 7.45 -8.57
N ASN A 502 0.21 6.46 -8.07
CA ASN A 502 -0.32 5.11 -7.86
C ASN A 502 -1.46 5.08 -6.85
N TRP A 503 -1.35 5.82 -5.76
CA TRP A 503 -2.46 5.97 -4.83
C TRP A 503 -3.67 6.64 -5.51
N LEU A 504 -3.47 7.75 -6.23
CA LEU A 504 -4.52 8.45 -6.98
C LEU A 504 -5.23 7.52 -7.99
N ALA A 505 -4.47 6.70 -8.71
CA ALA A 505 -5.03 5.74 -9.68
C ALA A 505 -6.04 4.78 -9.03
N ARG A 506 -5.79 4.39 -7.76
CA ARG A 506 -6.63 3.48 -6.98
C ARG A 506 -7.76 4.15 -6.21
N LEU A 507 -7.95 5.46 -6.32
CA LEU A 507 -9.16 6.08 -5.82
C LEU A 507 -10.33 5.69 -6.71
N GLU A 508 -11.54 5.60 -6.15
CA GLU A 508 -12.74 5.36 -6.95
C GLU A 508 -13.12 6.64 -7.71
N SER A 509 -13.36 6.54 -9.01
CA SER A 509 -14.09 7.59 -9.73
C SER A 509 -15.54 7.57 -9.27
N SER A 510 -16.11 8.76 -9.04
CA SER A 510 -17.53 8.98 -8.73
C SER A 510 -18.50 8.16 -9.56
#